data_AF-A0A7C3JIX9-F1
#
_entry.id   AF-A0A7C3JIX9-F1
#
_cell.length_a   1.000
_cell.length_b   1.000
_cell.length_c   1.000
_cell.angle_alpha   90.00
_cell.angle_beta   90.00
_cell.angle_gamma   90.00
#
_symmetry.space_group_name_H-M   'P 1'
#
loop_
_entity.id
_entity.type
_entity.pdbx_description
1 polymer ?
#
loop_
_entity_poly.entity_id
_entity_poly.type
_entity_poly.pdbx_seq_one_letter_code
_entity_poly.pdbx_strand_id
1 'polypeptide(L)'
;MKIAASKKKDFWAGVMLMSLGGAAIFLARDYPFGSTMRMGAGYFPSILGAILVLFGIYITVVGLRSHETITVHCSFRAVLLLSLSLI
;
A
#
# COMPACT_ATOMS: atom_id res chain seq x y z
N MET A 1 -15.79 21.40 -1.61
CA MET A 1 -14.62 21.76 -2.47
C MET A 1 -13.97 20.47 -2.95
N LYS A 2 -13.90 20.26 -4.27
CA LYS A 2 -13.55 18.98 -4.90
C LYS A 2 -12.05 19.01 -5.20
N ILE A 3 -11.24 18.41 -4.34
CA ILE A 3 -9.78 18.40 -4.50
C ILE A 3 -9.42 17.31 -5.52
N ALA A 4 -9.32 17.70 -6.78
CA ALA A 4 -8.93 16.83 -7.88
C ALA A 4 -7.41 16.61 -7.86
N ALA A 5 -6.92 15.74 -6.98
CA ALA A 5 -5.54 15.24 -7.06
C ALA A 5 -5.43 14.15 -8.15
N SER A 6 -5.86 14.45 -9.39
CA SER A 6 -6.31 13.46 -10.38
C SER A 6 -5.32 13.07 -11.49
N LYS A 7 -4.01 13.00 -11.21
CA LYS A 7 -3.10 12.28 -12.15
C LYS A 7 -1.88 11.68 -11.49
N LYS A 8 -1.36 12.35 -10.46
CA LYS A 8 -0.13 11.91 -9.78
C LYS A 8 -0.40 11.12 -8.50
N LYS A 9 -1.62 11.15 -7.94
CA LYS A 9 -1.89 10.50 -6.65
C LYS A 9 -1.67 9.00 -6.70
N ASP A 10 -2.23 8.31 -7.70
CA ASP A 10 -2.15 6.85 -7.76
C ASP A 10 -0.74 6.40 -8.16
N PHE A 11 -0.06 7.17 -9.01
CA PHE A 11 1.37 7.01 -9.27
C PHE A 11 2.21 7.14 -7.99
N TRP A 12 2.04 8.23 -7.23
CA TRP A 12 2.77 8.44 -5.97
C TRP A 12 2.41 7.41 -4.90
N ALA A 13 1.15 6.95 -4.86
CA ALA A 13 0.73 5.88 -3.96
C ALA A 13 1.42 4.55 -4.32
N GLY A 14 1.50 4.20 -5.61
CA GLY A 14 2.23 3.02 -6.08
C GLY A 14 3.74 3.10 -5.78
N VAL A 15 4.35 4.26 -5.99
CA VAL A 15 5.77 4.52 -5.63
C VAL A 15 5.98 4.41 -4.12
N MET A 16 5.07 4.94 -3.29
CA MET A 16 5.14 4.80 -1.84
C MET A 16 5.04 3.33 -1.42
N LEU A 17 4.11 2.55 -1.99
CA LEU A 17 4.00 1.11 -1.72
C LEU A 17 5.28 0.35 -2.09
N MET A 18 5.84 0.63 -3.27
CA MET A 18 7.13 0.06 -3.68
C MET A 18 8.24 0.40 -2.70
N SER A 19 8.36 1.66 -2.30
CA SER A 19 9.41 2.12 -1.41
C SER A 19 9.32 1.48 -0.03
N LEU A 20 8.09 1.34 0.50
CA LEU A 20 7.83 0.71 1.80
C LEU A 20 8.14 -0.79 1.74
N GLY A 21 7.69 -1.47 0.68
CA GLY A 21 7.95 -2.90 0.48
C GLY A 21 9.44 -3.19 0.27
N GLY A 22 10.12 -2.33 -0.50
CA GLY A 22 11.57 -2.40 -0.68
C GLY A 22 12.33 -2.18 0.62
N ALA A 23 11.92 -1.20 1.42
CA ALA A 23 12.49 -0.95 2.76
C ALA A 23 12.26 -2.15 3.70
N ALA A 24 11.07 -2.76 3.68
CA ALA A 24 10.79 -3.95 4.48
C ALA A 24 11.69 -5.13 4.12
N ILE A 25 11.92 -5.39 2.82
CA ILE A 25 12.86 -6.41 2.36
C ILE A 25 14.30 -6.05 2.78
N PHE A 26 14.68 -4.78 2.66
CA PHE A 26 16.02 -4.31 3.00
C PHE A 26 16.31 -4.52 4.50
N LEU A 27 15.39 -4.12 5.38
CA LEU A 27 15.50 -4.35 6.82
C LEU A 27 15.48 -5.85 7.16
N ALA A 28 14.75 -6.66 6.39
CA ALA A 28 14.65 -8.09 6.60
C ALA A 28 15.91 -8.87 6.18
N ARG A 29 16.84 -8.27 5.43
CA ARG A 29 18.05 -8.97 4.94
C ARG A 29 18.99 -9.41 6.05
N ASP A 30 19.06 -8.64 7.14
CA ASP A 30 19.92 -8.95 8.28
C ASP A 30 19.30 -10.00 9.21
N TYR A 31 18.04 -10.36 9.00
CA TYR A 31 17.34 -11.34 9.82
C TYR A 31 17.39 -12.74 9.19
N PRO A 32 17.51 -13.80 10.03
CA PRO A 32 17.41 -15.16 9.54
C PRO A 32 16.02 -15.38 8.93
N PHE A 33 16.01 -15.88 7.69
CA PHE A 33 14.78 -16.22 6.98
C PHE A 33 14.13 -17.50 7.56
N GLY A 34 14.93 -18.42 8.10
CA GLY A 34 14.45 -19.70 8.62
C GLY A 34 13.88 -20.61 7.53
N SER A 35 12.91 -21.46 7.88
CA SER A 35 12.20 -22.35 6.96
C SER A 35 10.70 -22.07 6.97
N THR A 36 9.94 -22.54 5.97
CA THR A 36 8.48 -22.32 5.91
C THR A 36 7.74 -22.88 7.13
N MET A 37 8.28 -23.95 7.75
CA MET A 37 7.72 -24.57 8.96
C MET A 37 8.24 -23.96 10.27
N ARG A 38 9.35 -23.20 10.22
CA ARG A 38 9.91 -22.42 11.33
C ARG A 38 10.39 -21.08 10.77
N MET A 39 9.44 -20.19 10.55
CA MET A 39 9.71 -18.88 9.96
C MET A 39 10.63 -18.08 10.89
N GLY A 40 11.78 -17.66 10.36
CA GLY A 40 12.65 -16.73 11.05
C GLY A 40 12.11 -15.30 10.96
N ALA A 41 12.65 -14.39 11.76
CA ALA A 41 12.18 -13.01 11.85
C ALA A 41 12.21 -12.26 10.49
N GLY A 42 13.06 -12.68 9.55
CA GLY A 42 13.16 -12.10 8.21
C GLY A 42 12.11 -12.59 7.20
N TYR A 43 11.45 -13.73 7.47
CA TYR A 43 10.53 -14.36 6.51
C TYR A 43 9.29 -13.48 6.23
N PHE A 44 8.62 -13.07 7.30
CA PHE A 44 7.39 -12.28 7.22
C PHE A 44 7.61 -10.92 6.53
N PRO A 45 8.55 -10.05 6.98
CA PRO A 45 8.76 -8.76 6.34
C PRO A 45 9.24 -8.88 4.89
N SER A 46 9.96 -9.95 4.52
CA SER A 46 10.38 -10.17 3.14
C SER A 46 9.22 -10.54 2.20
N ILE A 47 8.35 -11.46 2.61
CA ILE A 47 7.18 -11.83 1.80
C ILE A 47 6.19 -10.68 1.73
N LEU A 48 5.91 -10.03 2.87
CA LEU A 48 5.03 -8.88 2.91
C LEU A 48 5.58 -7.76 2.02
N GLY A 49 6.88 -7.49 2.11
CA GLY A 49 7.56 -6.52 1.25
C GLY A 49 7.49 -6.87 -0.24
N ALA A 50 7.66 -8.15 -0.60
CA ALA A 50 7.54 -8.61 -1.99
C ALA A 50 6.12 -8.40 -2.54
N ILE A 51 5.10 -8.70 -1.74
CA ILE A 51 3.69 -8.46 -2.08
C ILE A 51 3.43 -6.95 -2.24
N LEU A 52 3.92 -6.12 -1.31
CA LEU A 52 3.81 -4.66 -1.38
C LEU A 52 4.45 -4.09 -2.64
N VAL A 53 5.65 -4.58 -3.02
CA VAL A 53 6.32 -4.16 -4.25
C VAL A 53 5.51 -4.57 -5.49
N LEU A 54 4.98 -5.79 -5.53
CA LEU A 54 4.12 -6.27 -6.62
C LEU A 54 2.87 -5.40 -6.78
N PHE A 55 2.15 -5.13 -5.69
CA PHE A 55 1.00 -4.23 -5.72
C PHE A 55 1.40 -2.79 -6.06
N GLY A 56 2.54 -2.30 -5.58
CA GLY A 56 3.08 -1.00 -5.95
C GLY A 56 3.35 -0.87 -7.45
N ILE A 57 3.94 -1.90 -8.09
CA ILE A 57 4.10 -1.97 -9.56
C ILE A 57 2.75 -1.92 -10.23
N TYR A 58 1.82 -2.75 -9.80
CA TYR A 58 0.49 -2.82 -10.39
C TYR A 58 -0.24 -1.47 -10.32
N ILE A 59 -0.28 -0.82 -9.16
CA ILE A 59 -0.92 0.49 -8.95
C ILE A 59 -0.22 1.57 -9.76
N THR A 60 1.11 1.55 -9.85
CA THR A 60 1.88 2.51 -10.65
C THR A 60 1.56 2.38 -12.14
N VAL A 61 1.52 1.14 -12.66
CA VAL A 61 1.19 0.86 -14.07
C VAL A 61 -0.27 1.21 -14.39
N VAL A 62 -1.20 0.87 -13.50
CA VAL A 62 -2.61 1.23 -13.63
C VAL A 62 -2.79 2.74 -13.55
N GLY A 63 -2.13 3.43 -12.61
CA GLY A 63 -2.17 4.90 -12.50
C GLY A 63 -1.57 5.63 -13.70
N LEU A 64 -0.63 4.99 -14.42
CA LEU A 64 -0.12 5.50 -15.70
C LEU A 64 -1.11 5.27 -16.86
N ARG A 65 -1.85 4.15 -16.85
CA ARG A 65 -2.77 3.77 -17.94
C ARG A 65 -4.19 4.33 -17.78
N SER A 66 -4.71 4.42 -16.56
CA SER A 66 -6.06 4.92 -16.29
C SER A 66 -6.08 6.44 -16.26
N HIS A 67 -6.68 7.03 -17.29
CA HIS A 67 -7.24 8.38 -17.28
C HIS A 67 -8.59 8.44 -16.53
N GLU A 68 -8.86 7.50 -15.62
CA GLU A 68 -10.11 7.43 -14.88
C GLU A 68 -9.93 7.91 -13.45
N THR A 69 -10.75 8.89 -13.11
CA THR A 69 -10.88 9.43 -11.77
C THR A 69 -11.41 8.35 -10.85
N ILE A 70 -10.53 7.71 -10.08
CA ILE A 70 -10.94 7.02 -8.86
C ILE A 70 -11.60 8.06 -7.97
N THR A 71 -12.93 8.06 -7.99
CA THR A 71 -13.79 8.80 -7.09
C THR A 71 -13.60 8.18 -5.71
N VAL A 72 -12.55 8.62 -5.02
CA VAL A 72 -12.40 8.37 -3.60
C VAL A 72 -13.59 9.08 -2.95
N HIS A 73 -14.67 8.35 -2.73
CA HIS A 73 -15.74 8.79 -1.85
C HIS A 73 -15.17 8.68 -0.43
N CYS A 74 -14.26 9.58 -0.08
CA CYS A 74 -13.88 9.83 1.30
C CYS A 74 -15.13 10.42 1.95
N SER A 75 -16.01 9.53 2.39
CA SER A 75 -17.26 9.89 3.01
C SER A 75 -16.92 10.35 4.42
N PHE A 76 -16.58 11.63 4.55
CA PHE A 76 -16.44 12.31 5.84
C PHE A 76 -17.71 12.09 6.70
N ARG A 77 -18.87 11.88 6.06
CA ARG A 77 -20.11 11.43 6.69
C ARG A 77 -20.05 9.99 7.24
N ALA A 78 -19.32 9.07 6.62
CA ALA A 78 -19.20 7.69 7.10
C ALA A 78 -18.30 7.57 8.35
N VAL A 79 -17.23 8.36 8.44
CA VAL A 79 -16.40 8.43 9.66
C VAL A 79 -17.21 9.02 10.81
N LEU A 80 -17.98 10.07 10.55
CA LEU A 80 -18.83 10.72 11.56
C LEU A 80 -20.02 9.83 11.98
N LEU A 81 -20.63 9.08 11.05
CA LEU A 81 -21.69 8.10 11.33
C LEU A 81 -21.16 6.87 12.09
N LEU A 82 -19.94 6.40 11.82
CA LEU A 82 -19.31 5.31 12.57
C LEU A 82 -18.98 5.72 14.00
N SER A 83 -18.48 6.94 14.22
CA SER A 83 -18.25 7.48 15.56
C SER A 83 -19.56 7.75 16.31
N LEU A 84 -20.59 8.24 15.63
CA LEU A 84 -21.90 8.49 16.24
C LEU A 84 -22.68 7.19 16.53
N SER A 85 -22.41 6.11 15.79
CA SER A 85 -22.99 4.79 16.07
C SER A 85 -22.30 4.06 17.23
N LEU A 86 -21.10 4.49 17.62
CA LEU A 86 -20.34 3.90 18.72
C LEU A 86 -20.64 4.57 20.07
N ILE A 87 -21.34 5.71 20.05
CA ILE A 87 -21.85 6.43 21.23
C ILE A 87 -23.35 6.13 21.37
#